data_AF-A0A3D0RTE2-F1
#
_entry.id   AF-A0A3D0RTE2-F1
#
_cell.length_a   1.000
_cell.length_b   1.000
_cell.length_c   1.000
_cell.angle_alpha   90.00
_cell.angle_beta   90.00
_cell.angle_gamma   90.00
#
_symmetry.space_group_name_H-M   'P 1'
#
loop_
_entity.id
_entity.type
_entity.pdbx_description
1 polymer ?
#
loop_
_entity_poly.entity_id
_entity_poly.type
_entity_poly.pdbx_seq_one_letter_code
_entity_poly.pdbx_strand_id
1 'polypeptide(L)' 'MRHSVAGYRLGRTKSARIALRRNLIKQLFTHERIQTTKAKAAAVRGEAEKLITL' A
#
# COMPACT_ATOMS: atom_id res chain seq x y z
N MET A 1 10.74 16.77 -8.28
CA MET A 1 10.30 16.12 -7.03
C MET A 1 9.58 17.15 -6.17
N ARG A 2 8.56 16.77 -5.40
CA ARG A 2 8.03 17.66 -4.35
C ARG A 2 8.94 17.54 -3.13
N HIS A 3 9.54 18.63 -2.69
CA HIS A 3 10.43 18.64 -1.52
C HIS A 3 9.66 18.20 -0.27
N SER A 4 10.26 17.30 0.51
CA SER A 4 9.76 16.84 1.82
C SER A 4 8.35 16.21 1.81
N VAL A 5 7.89 15.67 0.68
CA VAL A 5 6.60 14.95 0.61
C VAL A 5 6.84 13.46 0.51
N ALA A 6 6.57 12.74 1.60
CA ALA A 6 6.60 11.28 1.65
C ALA A 6 5.27 10.65 1.19
N GLY A 7 5.35 9.42 0.70
CA GLY A 7 4.20 8.57 0.40
C GLY A 7 3.63 8.71 -1.02
N TYR A 8 2.65 7.84 -1.32
CA TYR A 8 2.10 7.65 -2.67
C TYR A 8 0.65 8.11 -2.76
N ARG A 9 0.34 9.04 -3.68
CA ARG A 9 -1.02 9.52 -3.95
C ARG A 9 -1.86 8.55 -4.80
N LEU A 10 -1.24 7.77 -5.68
CA LEU A 10 -1.93 6.75 -6.50
C LEU A 10 -3.15 7.27 -7.31
N GLY A 11 -3.20 8.58 -7.60
CA GLY A 11 -4.31 9.22 -8.32
C GLY A 11 -5.69 9.08 -7.63
N ARG A 12 -5.74 8.92 -6.29
CA ARG A 12 -6.98 8.63 -5.55
C ARG A 12 -7.26 9.64 -4.44
N THR A 13 -8.51 9.75 -4.01
CA THR A 13 -8.89 10.45 -2.77
C THR A 13 -8.32 9.74 -1.54
N LYS A 14 -8.32 10.41 -0.38
CA LYS A 14 -7.80 9.83 0.88
C LYS A 14 -8.54 8.54 1.26
N SER A 15 -9.88 8.55 1.22
CA SER A 15 -10.72 7.39 1.54
C SER A 15 -10.44 6.20 0.62
N ALA A 16 -10.45 6.42 -0.69
CA ALA A 16 -10.19 5.38 -1.69
C ALA A 16 -8.78 4.79 -1.56
N ARG A 17 -7.79 5.61 -1.19
CA ARG A 17 -6.42 5.14 -0.96
C ARG A 17 -6.31 4.28 0.30
N ILE A 18 -6.98 4.63 1.40
CA ILE A 18 -7.01 3.81 2.61
C ILE A 18 -7.67 2.45 2.32
N ALA A 19 -8.81 2.44 1.64
CA ALA A 19 -9.49 1.21 1.26
C ALA A 19 -8.62 0.32 0.36
N LEU A 20 -7.97 0.90 -0.65
CA LEU A 20 -7.06 0.17 -1.53
C LEU A 20 -5.91 -0.49 -0.76
N ARG A 21 -5.26 0.24 0.16
CA ARG A 21 -4.14 -0.30 0.94
C ARG A 21 -4.57 -1.48 1.80
N ARG A 22 -5.69 -1.35 2.53
CA ARG A 22 -6.27 -2.43 3.34
C ARG A 22 -6.57 -3.67 2.51
N ASN A 23 -7.18 -3.50 1.33
CA ASN A 23 -7.51 -4.62 0.46
C ASN A 23 -6.26 -5.32 -0.09
N LEU A 24 -5.24 -4.57 -0.51
CA LEU A 24 -3.99 -5.16 -1.01
C LEU A 24 -3.23 -5.92 0.08
N ILE A 25 -3.17 -5.38 1.30
CA ILE A 25 -2.53 -6.05 2.45
C ILE A 25 -3.30 -7.32 2.80
N LYS A 26 -4.64 -7.24 2.89
CA LYS A 26 -5.48 -8.42 3.12
C LYS A 26 -5.23 -9.50 2.07
N GLN A 27 -5.29 -9.14 0.79
CA GLN A 27 -5.03 -10.08 -0.31
C GLN A 27 -3.62 -10.66 -0.25
N LEU A 28 -2.60 -9.86 0.09
CA LEU A 28 -1.23 -10.34 0.25
C LEU A 28 -1.13 -11.41 1.34
N PHE A 29 -1.75 -11.19 2.50
CA PHE A 29 -1.72 -12.18 3.58
C PHE A 29 -2.64 -13.39 3.33
N THR A 30 -3.73 -13.23 2.58
CA THR A 30 -4.61 -14.35 2.24
C THR A 30 -4.03 -15.26 1.16
N HIS A 31 -3.30 -14.70 0.19
CA HIS A 31 -2.85 -15.43 -0.99
C HIS A 31 -1.33 -15.58 -1.11
N GLU A 32 -0.57 -15.03 -0.16
CA GLU A 32 0.90 -15.04 -0.05
C GLU A 32 1.64 -14.30 -1.18
N ARG A 33 1.02 -14.17 -2.36
CA ARG A 33 1.53 -13.48 -3.54
C ARG A 33 0.39 -12.83 -4.30
N ILE A 34 0.60 -11.58 -4.71
CA ILE A 34 -0.36 -10.82 -5.53
C ILE A 34 0.36 -10.10 -6.68
N GLN A 35 -0.34 -9.92 -7.79
CA GLN A 35 0.14 -9.10 -8.91
C GLN A 35 -0.44 -7.69 -8.80
N THR A 36 0.43 -6.67 -8.81
CA THR A 36 0.01 -5.26 -8.74
C THR A 36 1.05 -4.35 -9.39
N THR A 37 0.73 -3.07 -9.52
CA THR A 37 1.66 -2.08 -10.09
C THR A 37 2.78 -1.75 -9.09
N LYS A 38 3.99 -1.45 -9.57
CA LYS A 38 5.15 -1.06 -8.73
C LYS A 38 4.81 0.04 -7.71
N ALA A 39 4.07 1.07 -8.12
CA ALA A 39 3.68 2.18 -7.23
C ALA A 39 2.73 1.73 -6.10
N LYS A 40 1.80 0.82 -6.36
CA LYS A 40 0.90 0.26 -5.33
C LYS A 40 1.68 -0.63 -4.37
N ALA A 41 2.56 -1.49 -4.86
CA ALA A 41 3.40 -2.36 -4.03
C ALA A 41 4.28 -1.54 -3.08
N ALA A 42 4.97 -0.51 -3.60
CA ALA A 42 5.79 0.37 -2.78
C ALA A 42 4.97 1.17 -1.74
N ALA A 43 3.70 1.44 -2.03
CA ALA A 43 2.81 2.15 -1.11
C ALA A 43 2.31 1.32 0.08
N VAL A 44 2.26 -0.01 -0.05
CA VAL A 44 1.76 -0.92 1.02
C VAL A 44 2.87 -1.62 1.78
N ARG A 45 4.10 -1.69 1.22
CA ARG A 45 5.23 -2.43 1.81
C ARG A 45 5.47 -2.11 3.29
N GLY A 46 5.66 -0.84 3.64
CA GLY A 46 5.93 -0.45 5.02
C GLY A 46 4.73 -0.63 5.97
N GLU A 47 3.50 -0.62 5.48
CA GLU A 47 2.32 -0.96 6.31
C GLU A 47 2.24 -2.47 6.54
N ALA A 48 2.53 -3.29 5.52
CA ALA A 48 2.56 -4.75 5.65
C ALA A 48 3.67 -5.24 6.60
N GLU A 49 4.89 -4.69 6.48
CA GLU A 49 6.02 -5.02 7.38
C GLU A 49 5.70 -4.72 8.84
N LYS A 50 5.06 -3.57 9.11
CA LYS A 50 4.62 -3.21 10.46
C LYS A 50 3.63 -4.23 11.02
N LEU A 51 2.67 -4.67 10.23
CA LEU A 51 1.68 -5.68 10.67
C LEU A 51 2.30 -7.05 10.95
N ILE A 52 3.39 -7.41 10.28
CA ILE A 52 4.15 -8.64 10.58
C ILE A 52 4.91 -8.52 11.91
N THR A 53 5.34 -7.31 12.25
CA THR A 53 6.18 -7.04 13.44
C THR A 53 5.37 -6.78 14.71
N LEU A 54 4.04 -6.64 14.60
CA LEU A 54 3.13 -6.54 15.76
C LEU A 54 3.00 -7.90 16.47
#